data_AF-A0A4Y8NB28-F1
#
_entry.id   AF-A0A4Y8NB28-F1
#
_cell.length_a   1.000
_cell.length_b   1.000
_cell.length_c   1.000
_cell.angle_alpha   90.00
_cell.angle_beta   90.00
_cell.angle_gamma   90.00
#
_symmetry.space_group_name_H-M   'P 1'
#
loop_
_entity.id
_entity.type
_entity.pdbx_description
1 polymer ?
#
loop_
_entity_poly.entity_id
_entity_poly.type
_entity_poly.pdbx_seq_one_letter_code
_entity_poly.pdbx_strand_id
1 'polypeptide(L)'
;MPTEYFTELELYGNLPRRLRELTEIIENHAELRIEAVSTDQKGMACEFGKGKARIQLPSDGPPRDNASVYHELLHLKRYFLDGVPKLVYCDDEHEFEGDADARLPQLFTRLDNQIEHLFIVPCELARYQSASRYWEERIGALLNDPMLPDDGALVAWAFVHRVLRNNVLSDAAQEQVNQRGLGDACGRFDQTLDESKEAATLCLFETFAPAQLPRACLDYFAQQQEVPLAGTR
;
A
#
# COMPACT_ATOMS: atom_id res chain seq x y z
N MET A 1 -17.91 10.31 20.30
CA MET A 1 -18.92 10.26 19.21
C MET A 1 -19.24 8.79 18.96
N PRO A 2 -20.48 8.43 18.59
CA PRO A 2 -20.79 7.06 18.20
C PRO A 2 -19.92 6.63 17.02
N THR A 3 -19.48 5.37 17.01
CA THR A 3 -18.79 4.78 15.85
C THR A 3 -19.77 4.70 14.69
N GLU A 4 -19.38 5.24 13.55
CA GLU A 4 -20.12 5.16 12.29
C GLU A 4 -19.50 4.08 11.41
N TYR A 5 -20.33 3.28 10.76
CA TYR A 5 -19.88 2.20 9.89
C TYR A 5 -20.03 2.59 8.42
N PHE A 6 -19.12 2.11 7.58
CA PHE A 6 -19.10 2.42 6.16
C PHE A 6 -20.42 2.04 5.47
N THR A 7 -21.04 0.93 5.88
CA THR A 7 -22.34 0.45 5.38
C THR A 7 -23.55 1.30 5.79
N GLU A 8 -23.38 2.23 6.74
CA GLU A 8 -24.44 3.11 7.26
C GLU A 8 -24.41 4.51 6.64
N LEU A 9 -23.37 4.84 5.89
CA LEU A 9 -23.22 6.14 5.23
C LEU A 9 -24.23 6.31 4.08
N GLU A 10 -24.73 7.53 3.89
CA GLU A 10 -25.52 7.87 2.69
C GLU A 10 -24.74 7.57 1.40
N LEU A 11 -23.43 7.83 1.42
CA LEU A 11 -22.51 7.49 0.32
C LEU A 11 -22.62 6.01 -0.06
N TYR A 12 -22.72 5.10 0.91
CA TYR A 12 -22.79 3.66 0.66
C TYR A 12 -24.04 3.25 -0.11
N GLY A 13 -25.18 3.86 0.22
CA GLY A 13 -26.45 3.69 -0.51
C GLY A 13 -26.32 4.05 -2.00
N ASN A 14 -25.45 5.01 -2.33
CA ASN A 14 -25.21 5.48 -3.69
C ASN A 14 -24.10 4.71 -4.44
N LEU A 15 -23.36 3.82 -3.76
CA LEU A 15 -22.31 3.05 -4.43
C LEU A 15 -22.89 2.09 -5.48
N PRO A 16 -22.13 1.76 -6.54
CA PRO A 16 -22.46 0.65 -7.40
C PRO A 16 -22.62 -0.66 -6.61
N ARG A 17 -23.62 -1.47 -6.96
CA ARG A 17 -23.92 -2.76 -6.30
C ARG A 17 -22.69 -3.62 -6.01
N ARG A 18 -21.79 -3.74 -6.99
CA ARG A 18 -20.52 -4.50 -6.86
C ARG A 18 -19.58 -4.02 -5.74
N LEU A 19 -19.57 -2.72 -5.43
CA LEU A 19 -18.72 -2.19 -4.34
C LEU A 19 -19.35 -2.52 -3.00
N ARG A 20 -20.68 -2.43 -2.89
CA ARG A 20 -21.41 -2.90 -1.71
C ARG A 20 -21.21 -4.40 -1.48
N GLU A 21 -21.36 -5.21 -2.53
CA GLU A 21 -21.11 -6.66 -2.46
C GLU A 21 -19.66 -6.94 -2.04
N LEU A 22 -18.67 -6.18 -2.54
CA LEU A 22 -17.28 -6.32 -2.10
C LEU A 22 -17.11 -5.97 -0.61
N THR A 23 -17.70 -4.87 -0.14
CA THR A 23 -17.71 -4.51 1.28
C THR A 23 -18.31 -5.63 2.13
N GLU A 24 -19.48 -6.13 1.76
CA GLU A 24 -20.16 -7.23 2.47
C GLU A 24 -19.32 -8.51 2.50
N ILE A 25 -18.64 -8.86 1.40
CA ILE A 25 -17.76 -10.03 1.35
C ILE A 25 -16.58 -9.85 2.32
N ILE A 26 -15.95 -8.68 2.33
CA ILE A 26 -14.84 -8.36 3.25
C ILE A 26 -15.31 -8.46 4.69
N GLU A 27 -16.40 -7.77 5.05
CA GLU A 27 -16.93 -7.75 6.41
C GLU A 27 -17.32 -9.15 6.90
N ASN A 28 -18.00 -9.94 6.07
CA ASN A 28 -18.43 -11.29 6.43
C ASN A 28 -17.25 -12.25 6.61
N HIS A 29 -16.24 -12.20 5.74
CA HIS A 29 -15.09 -13.10 5.83
C HIS A 29 -14.17 -12.74 7.00
N ALA A 30 -13.97 -11.45 7.23
CA ALA A 30 -13.11 -10.95 8.30
C ALA A 30 -13.81 -10.91 9.67
N GLU A 31 -15.10 -11.27 9.71
CA GLU A 31 -15.96 -11.21 10.90
C GLU A 31 -15.90 -9.85 11.62
N LEU A 32 -15.82 -8.77 10.84
CA LEU A 32 -15.71 -7.39 11.33
C LEU A 32 -16.54 -6.42 10.49
N ARG A 33 -16.80 -5.23 11.03
CA ARG A 33 -17.40 -4.13 10.28
C ARG A 33 -16.35 -3.09 9.94
N ILE A 34 -16.46 -2.47 8.76
CA ILE A 34 -15.57 -1.41 8.33
C ILE A 34 -16.07 -0.09 8.93
N GLU A 35 -15.28 0.51 9.81
CA GLU A 35 -15.55 1.83 10.37
C GLU A 35 -15.38 2.92 9.29
N ALA A 36 -16.19 3.96 9.36
CA ALA A 36 -16.02 5.18 8.58
C ALA A 36 -15.57 6.32 9.51
N VAL A 37 -14.50 7.02 9.14
CA VAL A 37 -14.01 8.17 9.92
C VAL A 37 -13.77 9.35 8.99
N SER A 38 -14.44 10.47 9.27
CA SER A 38 -14.17 11.74 8.60
C SER A 38 -12.84 12.33 9.08
N THR A 39 -12.02 12.82 8.15
CA THR A 39 -10.70 13.40 8.43
C THR A 39 -10.46 14.66 7.61
N ASP A 40 -9.53 15.50 8.06
CA ASP A 40 -9.08 16.68 7.32
C ASP A 40 -8.13 16.34 6.15
N GLN A 41 -7.91 15.05 5.87
CA GLN A 41 -7.08 14.62 4.75
C GLN A 41 -7.82 14.84 3.43
N LYS A 42 -7.08 15.28 2.40
CA LYS A 42 -7.64 15.51 1.05
C LYS A 42 -8.01 14.23 0.31
N GLY A 43 -7.52 13.08 0.77
CA GLY A 43 -7.68 11.78 0.12
C GLY A 43 -8.37 10.78 1.03
N MET A 44 -8.83 9.69 0.43
CA MET A 44 -9.20 8.52 1.22
C MET A 44 -7.94 7.76 1.64
N ALA A 45 -8.05 7.04 2.75
CA ALA A 45 -7.05 6.10 3.22
C ALA A 45 -7.74 4.98 4.00
N CYS A 46 -7.05 3.86 4.18
CA CYS A 46 -7.50 2.81 5.06
C CYS A 46 -6.52 2.62 6.23
N GLU A 47 -7.09 2.34 7.40
CA GLU A 47 -6.37 1.97 8.60
C GLU A 47 -6.92 0.62 9.04
N PHE A 48 -6.06 -0.38 9.13
CA PHE A 48 -6.45 -1.74 9.47
C PHE A 48 -5.36 -2.43 10.28
N GLY A 49 -5.81 -3.33 11.15
CA GLY A 49 -5.02 -4.06 12.14
C GLY A 49 -5.83 -5.23 12.71
N LYS A 50 -5.31 -5.88 13.75
CA LYS A 50 -6.01 -6.99 14.45
C LYS A 50 -7.41 -6.56 14.89
N GLY A 51 -8.43 -7.17 14.29
CA GLY A 51 -9.85 -6.93 14.60
C GLY A 51 -10.39 -5.55 14.21
N LYS A 52 -9.68 -4.79 13.36
CA LYS A 52 -10.07 -3.42 12.99
C LYS A 52 -9.87 -3.17 11.50
N ALA A 53 -10.89 -2.63 10.85
CA ALA A 53 -10.80 -2.04 9.52
C ALA A 53 -11.53 -0.69 9.52
N ARG A 54 -10.89 0.32 8.96
CA ARG A 54 -11.41 1.69 8.90
C ARG A 54 -11.08 2.31 7.57
N ILE A 55 -12.08 2.98 6.99
CA ILE A 55 -11.90 3.87 5.84
C ILE A 55 -11.97 5.31 6.34
N GLN A 56 -10.92 6.07 6.07
CA GLN A 56 -10.84 7.50 6.29
C GLN A 56 -11.40 8.23 5.06
N LEU A 57 -12.37 9.11 5.30
CA LEU A 57 -13.04 9.90 4.28
C LEU A 57 -12.66 11.37 4.45
N PRO A 58 -12.38 12.11 3.37
CA PRO A 58 -12.28 13.56 3.45
C PRO A 58 -13.62 14.16 3.92
N SER A 59 -13.57 15.26 4.68
CA SER A 59 -14.76 16.00 5.11
C SER A 59 -15.66 16.44 3.96
N ASP A 60 -15.07 16.77 2.81
CA ASP A 60 -15.76 17.20 1.59
C ASP A 60 -16.17 16.03 0.68
N GLY A 61 -15.98 14.78 1.12
CA GLY A 61 -16.26 13.56 0.37
C GLY A 61 -15.08 13.05 -0.47
N PRO A 62 -15.23 11.90 -1.13
CA PRO A 62 -14.13 11.25 -1.86
C PRO A 62 -13.68 12.05 -3.09
N PRO A 63 -12.38 12.08 -3.42
CA PRO A 63 -11.89 12.83 -4.59
C PRO A 63 -12.23 12.16 -5.93
N ARG A 64 -12.57 10.86 -5.93
CA ARG A 64 -12.90 10.06 -7.12
C ARG A 64 -13.99 9.04 -6.80
N ASP A 65 -15.01 9.43 -6.03
CA ASP A 65 -16.13 8.61 -5.50
C ASP A 65 -15.93 7.09 -5.59
N ASN A 66 -16.25 6.49 -6.73
CA ASN A 66 -16.19 5.05 -6.92
C ASN A 66 -14.77 4.46 -7.05
N ALA A 67 -13.83 5.18 -7.65
CA ALA A 67 -12.45 4.71 -7.82
C ALA A 67 -11.68 4.79 -6.51
N SER A 68 -11.83 5.87 -5.73
CA SER A 68 -11.19 5.99 -4.41
C SER A 68 -11.74 4.96 -3.43
N VAL A 69 -13.07 4.77 -3.36
CA VAL A 69 -13.65 3.72 -2.52
C VAL A 69 -13.16 2.34 -2.95
N TYR A 70 -13.13 2.07 -4.25
CA TYR A 70 -12.62 0.79 -4.76
C TYR A 70 -11.15 0.57 -4.41
N HIS A 71 -10.31 1.61 -4.48
CA HIS A 71 -8.90 1.54 -4.10
C HIS A 71 -8.74 1.11 -2.63
N GLU A 72 -9.45 1.74 -1.70
CA GLU A 72 -9.39 1.35 -0.29
C GLU A 72 -9.94 -0.06 -0.04
N LEU A 73 -11.01 -0.46 -0.76
CA LEU A 73 -11.53 -1.83 -0.67
C LEU A 73 -10.56 -2.86 -1.26
N LEU A 74 -9.71 -2.49 -2.22
CA LEU A 74 -8.67 -3.39 -2.74
C LEU A 74 -7.57 -3.67 -1.71
N HIS A 75 -7.14 -2.66 -0.95
CA HIS A 75 -6.27 -2.87 0.21
C HIS A 75 -6.92 -3.88 1.17
N LEU A 76 -8.13 -3.57 1.67
CA LEU A 76 -8.82 -4.43 2.64
C LEU A 76 -9.03 -5.85 2.11
N LYS A 77 -9.43 -6.00 0.83
CA LYS A 77 -9.56 -7.31 0.19
C LYS A 77 -8.26 -8.10 0.27
N ARG A 78 -7.12 -7.51 -0.08
CA ARG A 78 -5.87 -8.27 -0.12
C ARG A 78 -5.42 -8.74 1.25
N TYR A 79 -5.56 -7.89 2.27
CA TYR A 79 -5.19 -8.21 3.64
C TYR A 79 -6.13 -9.20 4.31
N PHE A 80 -7.45 -9.02 4.16
CA PHE A 80 -8.44 -9.82 4.89
C PHE A 80 -8.95 -11.03 4.11
N LEU A 81 -9.00 -10.98 2.77
CA LEU A 81 -9.53 -12.07 1.93
C LEU A 81 -8.42 -12.86 1.24
N ASP A 82 -7.45 -12.17 0.64
CA ASP A 82 -6.41 -12.85 -0.15
C ASP A 82 -5.26 -13.37 0.72
N GLY A 83 -5.25 -13.05 2.02
CA GLY A 83 -4.24 -13.50 2.98
C GLY A 83 -2.86 -12.88 2.76
N VAL A 84 -2.79 -11.76 2.05
CA VAL A 84 -1.53 -11.02 1.83
C VAL A 84 -1.12 -10.35 3.14
N PRO A 85 0.13 -10.49 3.60
CA PRO A 85 0.57 -9.91 4.85
C PRO A 85 0.85 -8.41 4.71
N LYS A 86 0.73 -7.70 5.83
CA LYS A 86 1.18 -6.33 5.99
C LYS A 86 2.59 -6.29 6.56
N LEU A 87 3.46 -5.46 6.00
CA LEU A 87 4.72 -5.15 6.63
C LEU A 87 4.46 -4.28 7.87
N VAL A 88 4.87 -4.79 9.02
CA VAL A 88 4.78 -4.13 10.31
C VAL A 88 6.14 -4.13 10.99
N TYR A 89 6.30 -3.25 11.97
CA TYR A 89 7.43 -3.30 12.89
C TYR A 89 7.20 -4.48 13.84
N CYS A 90 8.18 -5.37 13.99
CA CYS A 90 8.09 -6.47 14.95
C CYS A 90 7.94 -5.87 16.34
N ASP A 91 6.79 -6.10 16.98
CA ASP A 91 6.52 -5.62 18.34
C ASP A 91 7.25 -6.50 19.34
N ASP A 92 8.58 -6.35 19.35
CA ASP A 92 9.41 -6.84 20.42
C ASP A 92 9.40 -5.74 21.47
N GLU A 93 9.31 -6.08 22.76
CA GLU A 93 9.31 -5.16 23.92
C GLU A 93 10.58 -4.26 24.06
N HIS A 94 11.34 -4.07 22.98
CA HIS A 94 12.49 -3.20 22.86
C HIS A 94 12.07 -1.73 22.90
N GLU A 95 12.61 -1.02 23.88
CA GLU A 95 12.65 0.44 23.84
C GLU A 95 13.41 0.89 22.60
N PHE A 96 12.86 1.86 21.86
CA PHE A 96 13.54 2.42 20.70
C PHE A 96 14.92 2.96 21.10
N GLU A 97 15.96 2.55 20.39
CA GLU A 97 17.36 2.93 20.69
C GLU A 97 17.64 4.42 20.37
N GLY A 98 16.69 5.12 19.74
CA GLY A 98 16.71 6.57 19.50
C GLY A 98 15.67 7.04 18.48
N ASP A 99 15.71 8.32 18.11
CA ASP A 99 14.74 8.96 17.21
C ASP A 99 14.67 8.33 15.80
N ALA A 100 15.78 7.76 15.32
CA ALA A 100 15.78 7.05 14.04
C ALA A 100 14.98 5.75 14.10
N ASP A 101 15.06 5.06 15.23
CA ASP A 101 14.38 3.79 15.48
C ASP A 101 12.87 3.99 15.73
N ALA A 102 12.53 5.03 16.50
CA ALA A 102 11.14 5.42 16.74
C ALA A 102 10.36 5.80 15.47
N ARG A 103 11.05 6.04 14.34
CA ARG A 103 10.45 6.35 13.04
C ARG A 103 10.26 5.12 12.13
N LEU A 104 10.77 3.95 12.52
CA LEU A 104 10.67 2.73 11.72
C LEU A 104 9.21 2.29 11.48
N PRO A 105 8.28 2.35 12.45
CA PRO A 105 6.89 1.98 12.19
C PRO A 105 6.24 2.81 11.06
N GLN A 106 6.50 4.12 11.02
CA GLN A 106 5.99 4.98 9.94
C GLN A 106 6.69 4.70 8.62
N LEU A 107 8.00 4.44 8.65
CA LEU A 107 8.76 4.04 7.46
C LEU A 107 8.20 2.74 6.86
N PHE A 108 7.94 1.73 7.68
CA PHE A 108 7.42 0.45 7.25
C PHE A 108 6.00 0.57 6.70
N THR A 109 5.14 1.35 7.36
CA THR A 109 3.80 1.66 6.84
C THR A 109 3.86 2.34 5.47
N ARG A 110 4.79 3.29 5.28
CA ARG A 110 4.99 3.95 3.99
C ARG A 110 5.46 2.97 2.92
N LEU A 111 6.43 2.12 3.25
CA LEU A 111 7.01 1.15 2.32
C LEU A 111 5.98 0.08 1.92
N ASP A 112 5.24 -0.46 2.89
CA ASP A 112 4.14 -1.40 2.68
C ASP A 112 3.13 -0.84 1.67
N ASN A 113 2.66 0.39 1.90
CA ASN A 113 1.72 1.08 1.02
C ASN A 113 2.28 1.26 -0.40
N GLN A 114 3.56 1.61 -0.52
CA GLN A 114 4.22 1.80 -1.82
C GLN A 114 4.31 0.49 -2.61
N ILE A 115 4.68 -0.61 -1.95
CA ILE A 115 4.74 -1.95 -2.57
C ILE A 115 3.33 -2.41 -2.94
N GLU A 116 2.36 -2.24 -2.03
CA GLU A 116 0.99 -2.70 -2.23
C GLU A 116 0.32 -2.02 -3.44
N HIS A 117 0.64 -0.74 -3.69
CA HIS A 117 0.18 -0.03 -4.88
C HIS A 117 0.63 -0.68 -6.21
N LEU A 118 1.73 -1.45 -6.24
CA LEU A 118 2.15 -2.20 -7.42
C LEU A 118 1.16 -3.33 -7.77
N PHE A 119 0.40 -3.82 -6.79
CA PHE A 119 -0.54 -4.92 -6.97
C PHE A 119 -1.99 -4.45 -7.13
N ILE A 120 -2.40 -3.42 -6.38
CA ILE A 120 -3.80 -2.96 -6.40
C ILE A 120 -4.10 -1.97 -7.53
N VAL A 121 -3.15 -1.10 -7.91
CA VAL A 121 -3.41 -0.08 -8.93
C VAL A 121 -3.69 -0.69 -10.31
N PRO A 122 -3.03 -1.78 -10.76
CA PRO A 122 -3.46 -2.46 -11.98
C PRO A 122 -4.94 -2.86 -11.97
N CYS A 123 -5.46 -3.35 -10.84
CA CYS A 123 -6.88 -3.69 -10.68
C CYS A 123 -7.77 -2.43 -10.71
N GLU A 124 -7.34 -1.36 -10.05
CA GLU A 124 -8.02 -0.04 -10.09
C GLU A 124 -8.13 0.46 -11.52
N LEU A 125 -7.02 0.49 -12.27
CA LEU A 125 -6.96 1.01 -13.64
C LEU A 125 -7.73 0.15 -14.64
N ALA A 126 -7.72 -1.18 -14.47
CA ALA A 126 -8.54 -2.08 -15.27
C ALA A 126 -10.04 -1.77 -15.12
N ARG A 127 -10.46 -1.26 -13.95
CA ARG A 127 -11.87 -0.98 -13.65
C ARG A 127 -12.27 0.48 -13.86
N TYR A 128 -11.37 1.40 -13.57
CA TYR A 128 -11.56 2.85 -13.57
C TYR A 128 -10.37 3.52 -14.25
N GLN A 129 -10.33 3.44 -15.58
CA GLN A 129 -9.25 4.04 -16.39
C GLN A 129 -9.07 5.55 -16.14
N SER A 130 -10.12 6.25 -15.70
CA SER A 130 -10.05 7.66 -15.31
C SER A 130 -9.06 7.94 -14.17
N ALA A 131 -8.69 6.93 -13.37
CA ALA A 131 -7.67 7.05 -12.33
C ALA A 131 -6.24 7.14 -12.88
N SER A 132 -5.99 6.81 -14.16
CA SER A 132 -4.64 6.79 -14.75
C SER A 132 -3.94 8.14 -14.61
N ARG A 133 -4.65 9.22 -14.93
CA ARG A 133 -4.09 10.58 -14.86
C ARG A 133 -3.63 10.95 -13.45
N TYR A 134 -4.40 10.57 -12.43
CA TYR A 134 -4.03 10.81 -11.03
C TYR A 134 -2.71 10.11 -10.68
N TRP A 135 -2.57 8.85 -11.09
CA TRP A 135 -1.35 8.07 -10.83
C TRP A 135 -0.16 8.59 -11.63
N GLU A 136 -0.35 9.00 -12.88
CA GLU A 136 0.69 9.65 -13.69
C GLU A 136 1.17 10.95 -13.04
N GLU A 137 0.26 11.82 -12.59
CA GLU A 137 0.58 13.07 -11.90
C GLU A 137 1.31 12.80 -10.58
N ARG A 138 0.83 11.83 -9.78
CA ARG A 138 1.43 11.46 -8.50
C ARG A 138 2.84 10.89 -8.66
N ILE A 139 3.04 9.97 -9.60
CA ILE A 139 4.34 9.35 -9.86
C ILE A 139 5.29 10.34 -10.53
N GLY A 140 4.80 11.18 -11.44
CA GLY A 140 5.57 12.27 -12.02
C GLY A 140 6.07 13.25 -10.95
N ALA A 141 5.23 13.61 -9.98
CA ALA A 141 5.65 14.44 -8.85
C ALA A 141 6.73 13.75 -7.99
N LEU A 142 6.58 12.44 -7.74
CA LEU A 142 7.54 11.64 -6.98
C LEU A 142 8.91 11.58 -7.68
N LEU A 143 8.95 11.33 -8.99
CA LEU A 143 10.19 11.27 -9.78
C LEU A 143 10.91 12.62 -9.88
N ASN A 144 10.19 13.72 -9.68
CA ASN A 144 10.73 15.07 -9.64
C ASN A 144 11.20 15.51 -8.25
N ASP A 145 10.99 14.68 -7.21
CA ASP A 145 11.46 14.98 -5.85
C ASP A 145 12.98 14.77 -5.76
N PRO A 146 13.79 15.82 -5.54
CA PRO A 146 15.24 15.67 -5.41
C PRO A 146 15.66 14.87 -4.17
N MET A 147 14.76 14.71 -3.19
CA MET A 147 14.99 13.97 -1.96
C MET A 147 14.41 12.54 -2.01
N LEU A 148 14.00 12.07 -3.19
CA LEU A 148 13.52 10.70 -3.37
C LEU A 148 14.60 9.71 -2.90
N PRO A 149 14.31 8.85 -1.91
CA PRO A 149 15.25 7.80 -1.49
C PRO A 149 15.33 6.68 -2.54
N ASP A 150 16.41 5.88 -2.49
CA ASP A 150 16.69 4.85 -3.50
C ASP A 150 15.63 3.74 -3.56
N ASP A 151 15.09 3.34 -2.41
CA ASP A 151 13.94 2.43 -2.33
C ASP A 151 12.71 3.00 -3.05
N GLY A 152 12.44 4.29 -2.84
CA GLY A 152 11.38 5.04 -3.51
C GLY A 152 11.60 5.15 -5.03
N ALA A 153 12.83 5.40 -5.47
CA ALA A 153 13.18 5.45 -6.89
C ALA A 153 12.97 4.10 -7.58
N LEU A 154 13.39 3.01 -6.94
CA LEU A 154 13.21 1.66 -7.46
C LEU A 154 11.72 1.26 -7.51
N VAL A 155 10.93 1.56 -6.47
CA VAL A 155 9.48 1.28 -6.49
C VAL A 155 8.77 2.14 -7.54
N ALA A 156 9.15 3.42 -7.69
CA ALA A 156 8.61 4.29 -8.73
C ALA A 156 8.92 3.76 -10.13
N TRP A 157 10.15 3.28 -10.36
CA TRP A 157 10.54 2.65 -11.60
C TRP A 157 9.68 1.43 -11.92
N ALA A 158 9.49 0.51 -10.96
CA ALA A 158 8.64 -0.66 -11.13
C ALA A 158 7.19 -0.26 -11.41
N PHE A 159 6.67 0.75 -10.71
CA PHE A 159 5.32 1.26 -10.91
C PHE A 159 5.13 1.79 -12.34
N VAL A 160 6.05 2.60 -12.84
CA VAL A 160 5.97 3.14 -14.21
C VAL A 160 5.98 2.03 -15.25
N HIS A 161 6.90 1.07 -15.15
CA HIS A 161 7.11 0.06 -16.18
C HIS A 161 6.06 -1.06 -16.14
N ARG A 162 5.58 -1.45 -14.95
CA ARG A 162 4.62 -2.55 -14.80
C ARG A 162 3.18 -2.08 -14.77
N VAL A 163 2.90 -0.99 -14.04
CA VAL A 163 1.53 -0.52 -13.76
C VAL A 163 1.06 0.48 -14.80
N LEU A 164 1.78 1.59 -15.00
CA LEU A 164 1.33 2.66 -15.89
C LEU A 164 1.65 2.37 -17.37
N ARG A 165 2.80 1.75 -17.65
CA ARG A 165 3.32 1.52 -19.01
C ARG A 165 3.36 2.81 -19.84
N ASN A 166 3.67 3.93 -19.19
CA ASN A 166 3.69 5.26 -19.79
C ASN A 166 5.09 5.58 -20.28
N ASN A 167 5.26 5.73 -21.61
CA ASN A 167 6.56 5.96 -22.23
C ASN A 167 7.27 7.23 -21.73
N VAL A 168 6.52 8.32 -21.44
CA VAL A 168 7.11 9.59 -20.99
C VAL A 168 7.69 9.45 -19.58
N LEU A 169 6.94 8.83 -18.66
CA LEU A 169 7.43 8.58 -17.31
C LEU A 169 8.52 7.50 -17.28
N SER A 170 8.54 6.60 -18.27
CA SER A 170 9.54 5.52 -18.35
C SER A 170 10.95 6.09 -18.50
N ASP A 171 11.15 7.07 -19.37
CA ASP A 171 12.44 7.74 -19.54
C ASP A 171 12.88 8.45 -18.25
N ALA A 172 11.97 9.17 -17.58
CA ALA A 172 12.26 9.87 -16.33
C ALA A 172 12.62 8.89 -15.18
N ALA A 173 11.88 7.79 -15.08
CA ALA A 173 12.17 6.75 -14.09
C ALA A 173 13.49 6.03 -14.38
N GLN A 174 13.78 5.74 -15.65
CA GLN A 174 15.02 5.11 -16.06
C GLN A 174 16.23 6.02 -15.79
N GLU A 175 16.09 7.33 -16.00
CA GLU A 175 17.14 8.29 -15.68
C GLU A 175 17.44 8.30 -14.17
N GLN A 176 16.42 8.28 -13.30
CA GLN A 176 16.61 8.16 -11.85
C GLN A 176 17.39 6.89 -11.48
N VAL A 177 17.04 5.76 -12.08
CA VAL A 177 17.74 4.47 -11.87
C VAL A 177 19.20 4.55 -12.34
N ASN A 178 19.45 5.13 -13.51
CA ASN A 178 20.80 5.25 -14.07
C ASN A 178 21.71 6.14 -13.22
N GLN A 179 21.21 7.32 -12.82
CA GLN A 179 21.96 8.27 -11.99
C GLN A 179 22.37 7.69 -10.64
N ARG A 180 21.57 6.76 -10.11
CA ARG A 180 21.77 6.13 -8.80
C ARG A 180 22.44 4.76 -8.88
N GLY A 181 22.69 4.24 -10.08
CA GLY A 181 23.28 2.90 -10.28
C GLY A 181 22.38 1.75 -9.82
N LEU A 182 21.05 1.92 -9.88
CA LEU A 182 20.07 0.95 -9.34
C LEU A 182 19.64 -0.14 -10.33
N GLY A 183 20.30 -0.26 -11.50
CA GLY A 183 19.88 -1.15 -12.58
C GLY A 183 19.72 -2.62 -12.16
N ASP A 184 20.74 -3.18 -11.50
CA ASP A 184 20.70 -4.57 -11.01
C ASP A 184 19.62 -4.77 -9.93
N ALA A 185 19.43 -3.78 -9.05
CA ALA A 185 18.41 -3.83 -8.02
C ALA A 185 17.00 -3.82 -8.63
N CYS A 186 16.77 -3.00 -9.66
CA CYS A 186 15.50 -2.96 -10.39
C CYS A 186 15.20 -4.31 -11.06
N GLY A 187 16.19 -4.93 -11.69
CA GLY A 187 16.03 -6.25 -12.33
C GLY A 187 15.68 -7.35 -11.32
N ARG A 188 16.33 -7.39 -10.15
CA ARG A 188 15.99 -8.35 -9.09
C ARG A 188 14.61 -8.08 -8.49
N PHE A 189 14.28 -6.82 -8.24
CA PHE A 189 12.98 -6.45 -7.67
C PHE A 189 11.83 -6.75 -8.63
N ASP A 190 12.01 -6.54 -9.94
CA ASP A 190 11.01 -6.89 -10.94
C ASP A 190 10.69 -8.39 -10.95
N GLN A 191 11.71 -9.23 -10.79
CA GLN A 191 11.55 -10.69 -10.68
C GLN A 191 10.78 -11.08 -9.41
N THR A 192 11.11 -10.49 -8.27
CA THR A 192 10.42 -10.83 -7.00
C THR A 192 8.97 -10.34 -6.97
N LEU A 193 8.61 -9.30 -7.73
CA LEU A 193 7.21 -8.90 -7.92
C LEU A 193 6.37 -9.94 -8.67
N ASP A 194 6.97 -10.76 -9.52
CA ASP A 194 6.28 -11.89 -10.17
C ASP A 194 6.08 -13.08 -9.22
N GLU A 195 6.90 -13.16 -8.15
CA GLU A 195 6.80 -14.19 -7.13
C GLU A 195 5.70 -13.84 -6.12
N SER A 196 5.88 -12.77 -5.34
CA SER A 196 4.93 -12.35 -4.32
C SER A 196 5.23 -10.96 -3.73
N LYS A 197 4.30 -10.43 -2.91
CA LYS A 197 4.53 -9.18 -2.17
C LYS A 197 5.65 -9.34 -1.13
N GLU A 198 5.69 -10.49 -0.47
CA GLU A 198 6.67 -10.88 0.54
C GLU A 198 8.08 -10.93 -0.06
N ALA A 199 8.24 -11.58 -1.21
CA ALA A 199 9.52 -11.64 -1.93
C ALA A 199 10.00 -10.24 -2.33
N ALA A 200 9.10 -9.40 -2.86
CA ALA A 200 9.41 -8.01 -3.18
C ALA A 200 9.82 -7.19 -1.93
N THR A 201 9.10 -7.38 -0.82
CA THR A 201 9.40 -6.73 0.47
C THR A 201 10.77 -7.15 0.99
N LEU A 202 11.06 -8.45 1.02
CA LEU A 202 12.36 -9.00 1.42
C LEU A 202 13.49 -8.44 0.55
N CYS A 203 13.31 -8.42 -0.77
CA CYS A 203 14.29 -7.87 -1.71
C CYS A 203 14.66 -6.42 -1.42
N LEU A 204 13.68 -5.57 -1.03
CA LEU A 204 13.94 -4.18 -0.68
C LEU A 204 14.77 -4.04 0.59
N PHE A 205 14.43 -4.80 1.64
CA PHE A 205 15.19 -4.78 2.87
C PHE A 205 16.61 -5.30 2.67
N GLU A 206 16.78 -6.43 1.98
CA GLU A 206 18.12 -6.97 1.69
C GLU A 206 18.98 -6.00 0.86
N THR A 207 18.35 -5.21 -0.01
CA THR A 207 19.07 -4.26 -0.87
C THR A 207 19.41 -2.96 -0.16
N PHE A 208 18.47 -2.36 0.59
CA PHE A 208 18.61 -0.98 1.10
C PHE A 208 18.67 -0.86 2.61
N ALA A 209 18.16 -1.85 3.36
CA ALA A 209 18.03 -1.76 4.80
C ALA A 209 18.27 -3.11 5.51
N PRO A 210 19.37 -3.85 5.22
CA PRO A 210 19.57 -5.20 5.76
C PRO A 210 19.67 -5.21 7.30
N ALA A 211 20.15 -4.12 7.89
CA ALA A 211 20.21 -3.96 9.34
C ALA A 211 18.82 -3.80 10.00
N GLN A 212 17.79 -3.41 9.25
CA GLN A 212 16.42 -3.26 9.74
C GLN A 212 15.60 -4.55 9.57
N LEU A 213 16.10 -5.52 8.78
CA LEU A 213 15.42 -6.79 8.52
C LEU A 213 14.98 -7.54 9.80
N PRO A 214 15.78 -7.59 10.88
CA PRO A 214 15.35 -8.26 12.12
C PRO A 214 14.17 -7.58 12.82
N ARG A 215 13.93 -6.28 12.54
CA ARG A 215 12.83 -5.49 13.12
C ARG A 215 11.57 -5.50 12.25
N ALA A 216 11.61 -6.13 11.08
CA ALA A 216 10.51 -6.17 10.13
C ALA A 216 9.74 -7.49 10.23
N CYS A 217 8.42 -7.38 10.33
CA CYS A 217 7.51 -8.51 10.44
C CYS A 217 6.41 -8.44 9.37
N LEU A 218 5.88 -9.61 9.03
CA LEU A 218 4.73 -9.79 8.16
C LEU A 218 3.53 -10.20 9.01
N ASP A 219 2.56 -9.31 9.15
CA ASP A 219 1.31 -9.56 9.89
C ASP A 219 0.23 -10.10 8.94
N TYR A 220 -0.14 -11.36 9.14
CA TYR A 220 -1.18 -12.07 8.42
C TYR A 220 -2.49 -11.98 9.20
N PHE A 221 -3.32 -10.98 8.88
CA PHE A 221 -4.57 -10.73 9.61
C PHE A 221 -5.54 -11.91 9.58
N ALA A 222 -5.65 -12.61 8.45
CA ALA A 222 -6.52 -13.78 8.30
C ALA A 222 -6.10 -14.95 9.21
N GLN A 223 -4.82 -15.05 9.55
CA GLN A 223 -4.26 -16.13 10.38
C GLN A 223 -3.92 -15.67 11.80
N GLN A 224 -4.06 -14.36 12.07
CA GLN A 224 -3.63 -13.71 13.31
C GLN A 224 -2.17 -14.04 13.68
N GLN A 225 -1.32 -14.13 12.66
CA GLN A 225 0.06 -14.57 12.79
C GLN A 225 1.00 -13.47 12.33
N GLU A 226 2.01 -13.19 13.16
CA GLU A 226 3.13 -12.33 12.80
C GLU A 226 4.36 -13.19 12.55
N VAL A 227 5.03 -12.97 11.41
CA VAL A 227 6.21 -13.73 10.99
C VAL A 227 7.38 -12.77 10.79
N PRO A 228 8.52 -12.97 11.46
CA PRO A 228 9.72 -12.18 11.20
C PRO A 228 10.15 -12.29 9.74
N LEU A 229 10.35 -11.16 9.07
CA LEU A 229 10.71 -11.11 7.66
C LEU A 229 12.05 -11.83 7.41
N ALA A 230 12.99 -11.72 8.34
CA ALA A 230 14.28 -12.41 8.28
C ALA A 230 14.16 -13.96 8.24
N GLY A 231 13.05 -14.53 8.70
CA GLY A 231 12.80 -15.97 8.75
C GLY A 231 12.08 -16.53 7.53
N THR A 232 11.78 -15.73 6.51
CA THR A 232 10.92 -16.12 5.37
C THR A 232 11.64 -16.81 4.20
N ARG A 233 12.89 -17.25 4.42
CA ARG A 233 13.72 -17.93 3.41
C ARG A 233 13.44 -19.43 3.29
#